data_AF-A0A0F9RQA0-F1
#
_entry.id   AF-A0A0F9RQA0-F1
#
_cell.length_a   1.000
_cell.length_b   1.000
_cell.length_c   1.000
_cell.angle_alpha   90.00
_cell.angle_beta   90.00
_cell.angle_gamma   90.00
#
_symmetry.space_group_name_H-M   'P 1'
#
loop_
_entity.id
_entity.type
_entity.pdbx_description
1 polymer ?
#
loop_
_entity_poly.entity_id
_entity_poly.type
_entity_poly.pdbx_seq_one_letter_code
_entity_poly.pdbx_strand_id
1 'polypeptide(L)' 'MRGAEKLSGFELQWWGYRHTNGNYQVKRWYGGELGQAALEDAYSSPFVDKVAQPFEAHGRQQALDRCRAIIRAAEGH' A
#
# COMPACT_ATOMS: atom_id res chain seq x y z
N MET A 1 -37.15 -6.26 9.43
CA MET A 1 -36.20 -6.52 8.35
C MET A 1 -35.10 -5.45 8.42
N ARG A 2 -33.95 -5.77 9.02
CA ARG A 2 -32.77 -4.89 8.97
C ARG A 2 -31.85 -5.45 7.89
N GLY A 3 -31.52 -4.60 6.93
CA GLY A 3 -30.76 -4.98 5.74
C GLY A 3 -29.44 -5.62 6.13
N ALA A 4 -29.17 -6.78 5.54
CA ALA A 4 -27.81 -7.26 5.43
C ALA A 4 -27.06 -6.27 4.54
N GLU A 5 -26.42 -5.28 5.15
CA GLU A 5 -25.35 -4.53 4.48
C GLU A 5 -24.40 -5.58 3.92
N LYS A 6 -24.24 -5.63 2.60
CA LYS A 6 -23.21 -6.42 1.95
C LYS A 6 -21.91 -6.10 2.68
N LEU A 7 -21.42 -7.04 3.48
CA LEU A 7 -20.00 -7.12 3.79
C LEU A 7 -19.35 -7.41 2.44
N SER A 8 -19.12 -6.36 1.65
CA SER A 8 -18.31 -6.40 0.44
C SER A 8 -17.02 -7.08 0.86
N GLY A 9 -16.81 -8.30 0.36
CA GLY A 9 -15.74 -9.18 0.84
C GLY A 9 -14.45 -8.39 0.92
N PHE A 10 -13.75 -8.47 2.07
CA PHE A 10 -12.52 -7.75 2.34
C PHE A 10 -11.61 -7.76 1.11
N GLU A 11 -11.65 -6.70 0.30
CA GLU A 11 -10.77 -6.58 -0.84
C GLU A 11 -9.37 -6.45 -0.26
N LEU A 12 -8.49 -7.38 -0.64
CA LEU A 12 -7.13 -7.41 -0.11
C LEU A 12 -6.41 -6.13 -0.56
N GLN A 13 -6.34 -5.18 0.36
CA GLN A 13 -5.59 -3.96 0.17
C GLN A 13 -4.13 -4.20 0.56
N TRP A 14 -3.26 -3.50 -0.14
CA TRP A 14 -1.82 -3.54 -0.01
C TRP A 14 -1.31 -2.11 0.04
N TRP A 15 -0.18 -1.92 0.67
CA TRP A 15 0.59 -0.69 0.55
C TRP A 15 2.05 -1.07 0.30
N GLY A 16 2.87 -0.11 -0.09
CA GLY A 16 4.26 -0.40 -0.35
C GLY A 16 5.12 0.84 -0.42
N TYR A 17 6.40 0.62 -0.60
CA TYR A 17 7.37 1.70 -0.65
C TYR A 17 8.63 1.26 -1.40
N ARG A 18 9.36 2.26 -1.90
CA ARG A 18 10.70 2.13 -2.46
C ARG A 18 11.72 2.57 -1.42
N HIS A 19 12.73 1.75 -1.21
CA HIS A 19 13.90 2.09 -0.42
C HIS A 19 14.84 3.00 -1.22
N THR A 20 15.70 3.75 -0.53
CA THR A 20 16.74 4.60 -1.17
C THR A 20 17.72 3.82 -2.04
N ASN A 21 17.86 2.50 -1.82
CA ASN A 21 18.65 1.60 -2.68
C ASN A 21 17.89 1.09 -3.93
N GLY A 22 16.67 1.55 -4.17
CA GLY A 22 15.83 1.18 -5.31
C GLY A 22 14.98 -0.09 -5.14
N ASN A 23 15.10 -0.80 -4.01
CA ASN A 23 14.29 -1.99 -3.75
C ASN A 23 12.85 -1.64 -3.36
N TYR A 24 11.89 -2.46 -3.79
CA TYR A 24 10.47 -2.28 -3.48
C TYR A 24 9.99 -3.29 -2.45
N GLN A 25 9.22 -2.83 -1.47
CA GLN A 25 8.51 -3.69 -0.53
C GLN A 25 7.01 -3.41 -0.57
N VAL A 26 6.23 -4.46 -0.32
CA VAL A 26 4.78 -4.38 -0.17
C VAL A 26 4.34 -5.16 1.05
N LYS A 27 3.33 -4.65 1.73
CA LYS A 27 2.71 -5.23 2.91
C LYS A 27 1.18 -5.18 2.75
N ARG A 28 0.47 -6.09 3.39
CA ARG A 28 -0.99 -6.02 3.47
C ARG A 28 -1.39 -4.78 4.25
N TRP A 29 -2.45 -4.12 3.80
CA TRP A 29 -3.04 -2.98 4.48
C TRP A 29 -4.13 -3.49 5.44
N TYR A 30 -4.02 -3.11 6.71
CA TYR A 30 -4.98 -3.52 7.75
C TYR A 30 -5.96 -2.40 8.11
N GLY A 31 -5.85 -1.22 7.48
CA GLY A 31 -6.71 -0.08 7.78
C GLY A 31 -6.57 0.47 9.20
N GLY A 32 -7.45 1.42 9.51
CA GLY A 32 -7.51 2.07 10.82
C GLY A 32 -6.19 2.70 11.27
N GLU A 33 -6.01 2.79 12.58
CA GLU A 33 -4.83 3.37 13.20
C GLU A 33 -3.56 2.55 12.93
N LEU A 34 -3.67 1.22 12.88
CA LEU A 34 -2.52 0.35 12.63
C LEU A 34 -1.95 0.54 11.22
N GLY A 35 -2.82 0.67 10.22
CA GLY A 35 -2.39 1.00 8.88
C GLY A 35 -1.76 2.38 8.82
N GLN A 36 -2.41 3.38 9.43
CA GLN A 36 -1.94 4.76 9.40
C GLN A 36 -0.54 4.91 10.02
N ALA A 37 -0.31 4.33 11.21
CA ALA A 37 0.99 4.36 11.87
C ALA A 37 2.08 3.71 11.00
N ALA A 38 1.76 2.63 10.29
CA ALA A 38 2.71 1.98 9.39
C ALA A 38 3.12 2.85 8.20
N LEU A 39 2.22 3.70 7.69
CA LEU A 39 2.55 4.70 6.67
C LEU A 39 3.42 5.82 7.25
N GLU A 40 3.08 6.34 8.42
CA GLU A 40 3.83 7.40 9.09
C GLU A 40 5.28 6.98 9.40
N ASP A 41 5.46 5.74 9.86
CA ASP A 41 6.78 5.14 10.06
C ASP A 41 7.58 5.08 8.74
N ALA A 42 6.91 4.73 7.63
CA ALA A 42 7.55 4.67 6.33
C ALA A 42 7.90 6.07 5.79
N TYR A 43 7.01 7.06 5.94
CA TYR A 43 7.28 8.44 5.54
C TYR A 43 8.41 9.08 6.36
N SER A 44 8.55 8.69 7.63
CA SER A 44 9.59 9.21 8.53
C SER A 44 10.94 8.49 8.39
N SER A 45 10.98 7.35 7.69
CA SER A 45 12.19 6.53 7.61
C SER A 45 13.21 7.10 6.64
N PRO A 46 14.49 7.28 7.05
CA PRO A 46 15.55 7.77 6.16
C PRO A 46 15.97 6.74 5.09
N PHE A 47 15.49 5.50 5.20
CA PHE A 47 15.74 4.43 4.23
C PHE A 47 14.64 4.31 3.19
N VAL A 48 13.53 5.02 3.36
CA VAL A 48 12.40 5.02 2.45
C VAL A 48 12.44 6.30 1.63
N ASP A 49 12.32 6.13 0.31
CA ASP A 49 12.37 7.21 -0.65
C ASP A 49 10.97 7.63 -1.12
N LYS A 50 10.13 6.64 -1.44
CA LYS A 50 8.75 6.87 -1.88
C LYS A 50 7.80 5.86 -1.27
N VAL A 51 6.59 6.29 -0.92
CA VAL A 51 5.53 5.45 -0.37
C VAL A 51 4.36 5.42 -1.35
N ALA A 52 3.90 4.21 -1.67
CA ALA A 52 2.61 3.97 -2.31
C ALA A 52 1.55 3.78 -1.22
N GLN A 53 0.57 4.69 -1.20
CA GLN A 53 -0.62 4.60 -0.35
C GLN A 53 -1.42 3.32 -0.63
N PRO A 54 -2.38 2.95 0.24
CA PRO A 54 -3.14 1.73 0.09
C PRO A 54 -3.79 1.59 -1.30
N PHE A 55 -3.65 0.41 -1.90
CA PHE A 55 -4.18 0.04 -3.22
C PHE A 55 -4.62 -1.42 -3.24
N GLU A 56 -5.46 -1.79 -4.20
CA GLU A 56 -5.98 -3.15 -4.33
C GLU A 56 -5.05 -4.05 -5.14
N ALA A 57 -4.89 -5.29 -4.69
CA ALA A 57 -4.24 -6.36 -5.45
C ALA A 57 -4.65 -7.76 -4.96
N HIS A 58 -4.79 -8.69 -5.89
CA HIS A 58 -5.17 -10.09 -5.66
C HIS A 58 -4.01 -10.98 -5.16
N GLY A 59 -2.83 -10.40 -4.89
CA GLY A 59 -1.68 -11.16 -4.39
C GLY A 59 -0.40 -10.35 -4.36
N ARG A 60 0.64 -10.91 -3.71
CA ARG A 60 1.91 -10.22 -3.47
C ARG A 60 2.62 -9.78 -4.75
N GLN A 61 2.63 -10.63 -5.78
CA GLN A 61 3.32 -10.31 -7.04
C GLN A 61 2.64 -9.13 -7.75
N GLN A 62 1.31 -9.18 -7.91
CA GLN A 62 0.54 -8.07 -8.46
C GLN A 62 0.70 -6.80 -7.60
N ALA A 63 0.77 -6.94 -6.27
CA ALA A 63 0.98 -5.81 -5.40
C ALA A 63 2.35 -5.15 -5.62
N LEU A 64 3.42 -5.94 -5.83
CA LEU A 64 4.74 -5.41 -6.17
C LEU A 64 4.71 -4.64 -7.49
N ASP A 65 4.10 -5.22 -8.53
CA ASP A 65 4.03 -4.58 -9.85
C ASP A 65 3.20 -3.28 -9.79
N ARG A 66 2.11 -3.27 -9.03
CA ARG A 66 1.27 -2.08 -8.83
C ARG A 66 1.97 -1.01 -7.99
N CYS A 67 2.67 -1.39 -6.93
CA CYS A 67 3.50 -0.47 -6.13
C CYS A 67 4.55 0.22 -7.00
N ARG A 68 5.27 -0.54 -7.85
CA ARG A 68 6.24 0.01 -8.81
C ARG A 68 5.60 0.99 -9.77
N ALA A 69 4.43 0.64 -10.32
CA ALA A 69 3.71 1.50 -11.25
C ALA A 69 3.25 2.81 -10.59
N ILE A 70 2.68 2.74 -9.38
CA ILE A 70 2.22 3.91 -8.61
C ILE A 70 3.38 4.86 -8.33
N ILE A 71 4.50 4.34 -7.81
CA ILE A 71 5.66 5.18 -7.46
C ILE A 71 6.24 5.83 -8.72
N ARG A 72 6.42 5.08 -9.81
CA ARG A 72 6.95 5.64 -11.06
C ARG A 72 6.03 6.69 -11.68
N ALA A 73 4.72 6.49 -11.63
CA ALA A 73 3.75 7.46 -12.14
C ALA A 73 3.81 8.78 -11.36
N ALA A 74 4.08 8.72 -10.06
CA ALA A 74 4.24 9.91 -9.22
C ALA A 74 5.55 10.69 -9.47
N GLU A 75 6.52 10.12 -10.20
CA GLU A 75 7.79 10.77 -10.57
C GLU A 75 7.74 11.45 -11.95
N GLY A 76 6.72 11.15 -12.75
CA GLY A 76 6.59 11.64 -14.14
C GLY A 76 5.91 12.99 -14.30
N HIS A 77 5.84 13.82 -13.25
CA HIS A 77 5.23 15.15 -13.25
C HIS A 77 6.24 16.23 -12.82
#